data_AF-A0A854DZB1-F1
#
_entry.id   AF-A0A854DZB1-F1
#
_cell.length_a   1.000
_cell.length_b   1.000
_cell.length_c   1.000
_cell.angle_alpha   90.00
_cell.angle_beta   90.00
_cell.angle_gamma   90.00
#
_symmetry.space_group_name_H-M   'P 1'
#
loop_
_entity.id
_entity.type
_entity.pdbx_description
1 polymer ?
#
loop_
_entity_poly.entity_id
_entity_poly.type
_entity_poly.pdbx_seq_one_letter_code
_entity_poly.pdbx_strand_id
1 'polypeptide(L)'
;MDLEDTRNLFANLRENTDWDITGPLLWGYFFVHSTAEPLQALAQHLQAQGYTFVELFEQDPEEGDAPFHVLHVERVEIHDEASLDRRNQEFAALAAEKGVEDYDGMDVGPAPSLQ
;
A
#
# COMPACT_ATOMS: atom_id res chain seq x y z
N MET A 1 7.70 -0.61 -7.72
CA MET A 1 6.91 -1.50 -8.60
C MET A 1 6.80 -0.85 -9.97
N ASP A 2 7.09 -1.58 -11.04
CA ASP A 2 7.06 -1.06 -12.40
C ASP A 2 5.70 -1.32 -13.07
N LEU A 3 5.44 -0.65 -14.20
CA LEU A 3 4.19 -0.79 -14.95
C LEU A 3 3.90 -2.26 -15.32
N GLU A 4 4.94 -3.05 -15.64
CA GLU A 4 4.81 -4.47 -15.98
C GLU A 4 4.29 -5.32 -14.82
N ASP A 5 4.77 -5.09 -13.59
CA ASP A 5 4.26 -5.78 -12.40
C ASP A 5 2.79 -5.47 -12.18
N THR A 6 2.41 -4.20 -12.36
CA THR A 6 1.01 -3.78 -12.29
C THR A 6 0.16 -4.50 -13.34
N ARG A 7 0.63 -4.59 -14.59
CA ARG A 7 -0.09 -5.34 -15.64
C ARG A 7 -0.28 -6.80 -15.28
N ASN A 8 0.78 -7.43 -14.78
CA ASN A 8 0.77 -8.83 -14.38
C ASN A 8 -0.18 -9.06 -13.20
N LEU A 9 -0.26 -8.14 -12.24
CA LEU A 9 -1.21 -8.20 -11.14
C LEU A 9 -2.65 -8.20 -11.68
N PHE A 10 -3.01 -7.21 -12.51
CA PHE A 10 -4.35 -7.14 -13.10
C PHE A 10 -4.68 -8.35 -13.99
N ALA A 11 -3.71 -8.87 -14.74
CA ALA A 11 -3.88 -10.09 -15.53
C ALA A 11 -4.16 -11.30 -14.63
N ASN A 12 -3.36 -11.50 -13.57
CA ASN A 12 -3.56 -12.57 -12.61
C ASN A 12 -4.91 -12.48 -11.91
N LEU A 13 -5.35 -11.28 -11.51
CA LEU A 13 -6.66 -11.08 -10.89
C LEU A 13 -7.79 -11.47 -11.85
N ARG A 14 -7.72 -11.05 -13.12
CA ARG A 14 -8.72 -11.43 -14.14
C ARG A 14 -8.78 -12.94 -14.39
N GLU A 15 -7.64 -13.62 -14.31
CA GLU A 15 -7.55 -15.06 -14.58
C GLU A 15 -7.89 -15.93 -13.37
N ASN A 16 -7.60 -15.46 -12.15
CA ASN A 16 -7.72 -16.25 -10.93
C ASN A 16 -8.90 -15.85 -10.03
N THR A 17 -9.60 -14.75 -10.33
CA THR A 17 -10.70 -14.25 -9.49
C THR A 17 -11.90 -13.81 -10.33
N ASP A 18 -13.10 -13.97 -9.78
CA ASP A 18 -14.35 -13.41 -10.35
C ASP A 18 -14.62 -11.97 -9.87
N TRP A 19 -13.62 -11.27 -9.33
CA TRP A 19 -13.79 -9.93 -8.78
C TRP A 19 -13.96 -8.89 -9.89
N ASP A 20 -14.76 -7.86 -9.61
CA ASP A 20 -14.85 -6.71 -10.51
C ASP A 20 -13.60 -5.83 -10.33
N ILE A 21 -12.53 -6.23 -11.03
CA ILE A 21 -11.25 -5.51 -11.08
C ILE A 21 -11.34 -4.12 -11.72
N THR A 22 -12.44 -3.82 -12.41
CA THR A 22 -12.75 -2.48 -12.91
C THR A 22 -13.50 -1.62 -11.89
N GLY A 23 -13.87 -2.22 -10.76
CA GLY A 23 -14.68 -1.64 -9.72
C GLY A 23 -13.87 -1.32 -8.47
N PRO A 24 -14.55 -1.03 -7.36
CA PRO A 24 -13.88 -0.77 -6.09
C PRO A 24 -13.21 -2.05 -5.60
N LEU A 25 -11.89 -2.01 -5.43
CA LEU A 25 -11.10 -3.05 -4.79
C LEU A 25 -10.48 -2.52 -3.50
N LEU A 26 -10.16 -3.40 -2.57
CA LEU A 26 -9.43 -3.02 -1.37
C LEU A 26 -7.94 -3.01 -1.70
N TRP A 27 -7.30 -1.86 -1.57
CA TRP A 27 -5.87 -1.70 -1.77
C TRP A 27 -5.19 -1.50 -0.42
N GLY A 28 -4.31 -2.42 -0.07
CA GLY A 28 -3.41 -2.30 1.07
C GLY A 28 -2.10 -1.67 0.62
N TYR A 29 -1.57 -0.73 1.39
CA TYR A 29 -0.32 -0.02 1.12
C TYR A 29 0.63 -0.19 2.31
N PHE A 30 1.88 -0.52 2.02
CA PHE A 30 2.89 -0.85 3.01
C PHE A 30 4.04 0.15 2.93
N PHE A 31 4.32 0.79 4.06
CA PHE A 31 5.42 1.74 4.19
C PHE A 31 6.38 1.27 5.25
N VAL A 32 7.68 1.43 5.00
CA VAL A 32 8.71 0.95 5.90
C VAL A 32 9.62 2.08 6.36
N HIS A 33 9.99 2.02 7.63
CA HIS A 33 10.92 2.97 8.23
C HIS A 33 11.55 2.36 9.48
N SER A 34 12.82 2.66 9.72
CA SER A 34 13.60 2.27 10.90
C SER A 34 12.96 2.69 12.23
N THR A 35 12.10 3.71 12.22
CA THR A 35 11.35 4.21 13.39
C THR A 35 9.86 4.40 13.10
N ALA A 36 9.02 4.23 14.12
CA ALA A 36 7.56 4.40 14.02
C ALA A 36 7.08 5.85 13.87
N GLU A 37 7.87 6.85 14.26
CA GLU A 37 7.44 8.26 14.30
C GLU A 37 6.96 8.82 12.94
N PRO A 38 7.76 8.74 11.84
CA PRO A 38 7.32 9.25 10.54
C PRO A 38 6.19 8.40 9.95
N LEU A 39 6.17 7.09 10.21
CA LEU A 39 5.07 6.22 9.82
C LEU A 39 3.76 6.61 10.51
N GLN A 40 3.79 6.92 11.81
CA GLN A 40 2.59 7.35 12.53
C GLN A 40 2.08 8.70 12.01
N ALA A 41 2.99 9.63 11.68
CA ALA A 41 2.62 10.90 11.05
C ALA A 41 2.01 10.70 9.66
N LEU A 42 2.59 9.79 8.85
CA LEU A 42 2.06 9.41 7.55
C LEU A 42 0.68 8.76 7.69
N ALA A 43 0.51 7.85 8.64
CA ALA A 43 -0.77 7.19 8.92
C ALA A 43 -1.86 8.21 9.24
N GLN A 44 -1.60 9.18 10.11
CA GLN A 44 -2.56 10.25 10.43
C GLN A 44 -2.91 11.08 9.19
N HIS A 45 -1.91 11.37 8.35
CA HIS A 45 -2.14 12.11 7.10
C HIS A 45 -3.00 11.33 6.12
N LEU A 46 -2.76 10.03 5.95
CA LEU A 46 -3.54 9.16 5.09
C LEU A 46 -4.95 8.95 5.65
N GLN A 47 -5.12 8.80 6.96
CA GLN A 47 -6.44 8.74 7.60
C GLN A 47 -7.29 9.98 7.31
N ALA A 48 -6.68 11.17 7.34
CA ALA A 48 -7.37 12.40 6.98
C ALA A 48 -7.80 12.45 5.49
N GLN A 49 -7.12 11.70 4.62
CA GLN A 49 -7.49 11.54 3.21
C GLN A 49 -8.52 10.42 2.96
N GLY A 50 -8.94 9.68 4.00
CA GLY A 50 -9.91 8.60 3.92
C GLY A 50 -9.30 7.19 3.80
N TYR A 51 -8.01 7.02 4.08
CA TYR A 51 -7.41 5.70 4.25
C TYR A 51 -7.73 5.14 5.64
N THR A 52 -7.87 3.82 5.73
CA THR A 52 -8.04 3.11 6.99
C THR A 52 -6.68 2.68 7.49
N PHE A 53 -6.30 3.14 8.68
CA PHE A 53 -5.15 2.58 9.38
C PHE A 53 -5.50 1.16 9.84
N VAL A 54 -4.74 0.17 9.36
CA VAL A 54 -4.92 -1.23 9.75
C VAL A 54 -4.04 -1.51 10.96
N GLU A 55 -2.74 -1.35 10.79
CA GLU A 55 -1.75 -1.63 11.82
C GLU A 55 -0.40 -0.96 11.55
N LEU A 56 0.39 -0.82 12.61
CA LEU A 56 1.79 -0.45 12.56
C LEU A 56 2.52 -1.38 13.52
N PHE A 57 3.48 -2.13 12.99
CA PHE A 57 4.21 -3.14 13.75
C PHE A 57 5.70 -3.08 13.42
N GLU A 58 6.53 -3.54 14.36
CA GLU A 58 7.96 -3.71 14.15
C GLU A 58 8.18 -5.09 13.53
N GLN A 59 8.93 -5.15 12.44
CA GLN A 59 9.46 -6.38 11.88
C GLN A 59 10.80 -6.69 12.52
N ASP A 60 10.90 -7.92 13.04
CA ASP A 60 12.17 -8.46 13.49
C ASP A 60 13.06 -8.70 12.25
N PRO A 61 14.25 -8.08 12.19
CA PRO A 61 15.15 -8.24 11.08
C PRO A 61 15.73 -9.67 11.06
N GLU A 62 16.14 -10.12 9.88
CA GLU A 62 17.01 -11.30 9.81
C GLU A 62 18.33 -11.05 10.56
N GLU A 63 18.99 -12.12 10.98
CA GLU A 63 20.16 -12.06 11.88
C GLU A 63 21.26 -11.14 11.31
N GLY A 64 21.35 -9.91 11.83
CA GLY A 64 22.33 -8.89 11.41
C GLY A 64 21.75 -7.58 10.87
N ASP A 65 20.45 -7.51 10.58
CA ASP A 65 19.80 -6.28 10.13
C ASP A 65 19.23 -5.45 11.29
N ALA A 66 18.91 -4.19 11.02
CA ALA A 66 18.27 -3.31 12.00
C ALA A 66 16.75 -3.52 11.99
N PRO A 67 16.08 -3.48 13.17
CA PRO A 67 14.63 -3.57 13.20
C PRO A 67 14.02 -2.39 12.47
N PHE A 68 12.98 -2.67 11.71
CA PHE A 68 12.23 -1.67 10.97
C PHE A 68 10.75 -1.82 11.27
N HIS A 69 10.01 -0.73 11.11
CA HIS A 69 8.59 -0.68 11.31
C HIS A 69 7.90 -0.70 9.96
N VAL A 70 6.77 -1.40 9.92
CA VAL A 70 5.89 -1.48 8.76
C VAL A 70 4.56 -0.85 9.14
N LEU A 71 4.14 0.13 8.35
CA LEU A 71 2.81 0.70 8.40
C LEU A 71 1.97 0.05 7.31
N HIS A 72 0.85 -0.55 7.72
CA HIS A 72 -0.15 -1.07 6.82
C HIS A 72 -1.41 -0.20 6.87
N VAL A 73 -1.80 0.34 5.72
CA VAL A 73 -3.05 1.10 5.55
C VAL A 73 -3.83 0.56 4.36
N GLU A 74 -5.15 0.62 4.45
CA GLU A 74 -6.04 0.10 3.42
C GLU A 74 -6.99 1.17 2.93
N ARG A 75 -7.35 1.11 1.65
CA ARG A 75 -8.42 1.95 1.11
C ARG A 75 -9.12 1.27 -0.06
N VAL A 76 -10.44 1.47 -0.11
CA VAL A 76 -11.22 1.04 -1.26
C VAL A 76 -11.05 2.08 -2.38
N GLU A 77 -10.37 1.68 -3.45
CA GLU A 77 -10.10 2.53 -4.61
C GLU A 77 -10.37 1.77 -5.91
N ILE A 78 -10.70 2.53 -6.96
CA ILE A 78 -10.81 2.02 -8.32
C ILE A 78 -9.52 2.40 -9.03
N HIS A 79 -8.75 1.41 -9.43
CA HIS A 79 -7.50 1.63 -10.16
C HIS A 79 -7.50 0.83 -11.45
N ASP A 80 -6.97 1.47 -12.49
CA ASP A 80 -6.45 0.83 -13.67
C ASP A 80 -4.91 0.77 -13.61
N GLU A 81 -4.29 0.09 -14.57
CA GLU A 81 -2.84 -0.09 -14.61
C GLU A 81 -2.05 1.23 -14.55
N ALA A 82 -2.55 2.29 -15.20
CA ALA A 82 -1.88 3.59 -15.21
C ALA A 82 -2.19 4.39 -13.94
N SER A 83 -3.42 4.31 -13.41
CA SER A 83 -3.77 4.94 -12.14
C SER A 83 -2.98 4.35 -10.97
N LEU A 84 -2.77 3.03 -10.94
CA LEU A 84 -2.02 2.39 -9.88
C LEU A 84 -0.53 2.75 -9.95
N ASP A 85 0.08 2.71 -11.14
CA ASP A 85 1.46 3.16 -11.35
C ASP A 85 1.67 4.60 -10.85
N ARG A 86 0.76 5.51 -11.23
CA ARG A 86 0.81 6.89 -10.73
C ARG A 86 0.66 6.94 -9.21
N ARG A 87 -0.25 6.15 -8.63
CA ARG A 87 -0.46 6.11 -7.18
C ARG A 87 0.80 5.64 -6.44
N ASN A 88 1.52 4.65 -6.96
CA ASN A 88 2.79 4.19 -6.38
C ASN A 88 3.85 5.30 -6.43
N GLN A 89 3.94 6.03 -7.54
CA GLN A 89 4.86 7.16 -7.66
C GLN A 89 4.51 8.29 -6.68
N GLU A 90 3.22 8.59 -6.52
CA GLU A 90 2.72 9.54 -5.54
C GLU A 90 3.08 9.11 -4.11
N PHE A 91 2.95 7.82 -3.78
CA PHE A 91 3.32 7.31 -2.46
C PHE A 91 4.82 7.28 -2.21
N ALA A 92 5.63 6.91 -3.20
CA ALA A 92 7.09 7.00 -3.09
C ALA A 92 7.53 8.45 -2.87
N ALA A 93 6.93 9.41 -3.59
CA ALA A 93 7.20 10.83 -3.39
C ALA A 93 6.71 11.33 -2.03
N LEU A 94 5.53 10.88 -1.58
CA LEU A 94 4.98 11.22 -0.27
C LEU A 94 5.84 10.66 0.85
N ALA A 95 6.33 9.44 0.72
CA ALA A 95 7.25 8.82 1.67
C ALA A 95 8.51 9.68 1.81
N ALA A 96 9.15 10.03 0.70
CA ALA A 96 10.31 10.92 0.69
C ALA A 96 9.99 12.30 1.31
N GLU A 97 8.81 12.87 1.05
CA GLU A 97 8.39 14.16 1.61
C GLU A 97 8.17 14.10 3.13
N LYS A 98 7.59 13.00 3.63
CA LYS A 98 7.33 12.79 5.06
C LYS A 98 8.54 12.24 5.83
N GLY A 99 9.62 11.91 5.13
CA GLY A 99 10.81 11.28 5.73
C GLY A 99 10.57 9.82 6.09
N VAL A 100 9.69 9.13 5.37
CA VAL A 100 9.58 7.67 5.39
C VAL A 100 10.64 7.11 4.44
N GLU A 101 11.26 5.99 4.79
CA GLU A 101 12.47 5.49 4.14
C GLU A 101 12.13 4.89 2.81
N ASP A 102 11.10 4.05 2.78
CA ASP A 102 10.66 3.41 1.56
C ASP A 102 9.17 3.04 1.59
N TYR A 103 8.63 2.83 0.39
CA TYR A 103 7.32 2.29 0.16
C TYR A 103 7.50 0.88 -0.39
N ASP A 104 7.32 -0.10 0.50
CA ASP A 104 7.60 -1.52 0.25
C ASP A 104 6.70 -2.09 -0.85
N GLY A 105 5.43 -1.64 -0.89
CA GLY A 105 4.52 -1.97 -1.96
C GLY A 105 3.05 -1.92 -1.57
N MET A 106 2.26 -2.67 -2.31
CA MET A 106 0.81 -2.77 -2.15
C MET A 106 0.32 -4.19 -2.32
N ASP A 107 -0.80 -4.46 -1.67
CA ASP A 107 -1.60 -5.66 -1.83
C ASP A 107 -2.99 -5.27 -2.33
N VAL A 108 -3.68 -6.23 -2.95
CA VAL A 108 -5.01 -6.02 -3.52
C VAL A 108 -5.92 -7.17 -3.13
N GLY A 109 -7.05 -6.81 -2.52
CA GLY A 109 -8.05 -7.74 -2.05
C GLY A 109 -9.45 -7.42 -2.59
N PRO A 110 -10.40 -8.34 -2.39
CA PRO A 110 -11.79 -8.07 -2.71
C PRO A 110 -12.28 -6.94 -1.81
N ALA A 111 -12.97 -5.95 -2.38
CA ALA A 111 -13.58 -4.92 -1.56
C ALA A 111 -14.55 -5.56 -0.55
N PRO A 112 -14.50 -5.18 0.74
CA PRO A 112 -15.43 -5.70 1.72
C PRO A 112 -16.85 -5.39 1.25
N SER A 113 -17.68 -6.44 1.19
CA SER A 113 -19.10 -6.29 0.88
C SER A 113 -19.68 -5.40 1.97
N LEU A 114 -20.07 -4.17 1.61
CA LEU A 114 -20.93 -3.36 2.47
C LEU A 114 -22.25 -4.14 2.61
N GLN A 115 -22.35 -4.90 3.70
CA GLN A 115 -23.52 -5.68 4.05
C GLN A 115 -24.62 -4.80 4.60
#